data_AF-A0A0Q7MTS0-F1
#
_entry.id   AF-A0A0Q7MTS0-F1
#
_cell.length_a   1.000
_cell.length_b   1.000
_cell.length_c   1.000
_cell.angle_alpha   90.00
_cell.angle_beta   90.00
_cell.angle_gamma   90.00
#
_symmetry.space_group_name_H-M   'P 1'
#
loop_
_entity.id
_entity.type
_entity.pdbx_description
1 polymer ?
#
loop_
_entity_poly.entity_id
_entity_poly.type
_entity_poly.pdbx_seq_one_letter_code
_entity_poly.pdbx_strand_id
1 'polypeptide(L)'
;MYADAGFVAMNRAQDIDAELRGQFVSEWASLENLLALVAKEDGIDATVERRLGLRNLVAQLVEHTLLSTENVEMIFSALTVRNRIVHGPKEDISVEEIKKGLKKIRQVQKDLSTTL
;
A
#
# COMPACT_ATOMS: atom_id res chain seq x y z
N MET A 1 -29.80 -2.94 -33.05
CA MET A 1 -29.02 -2.54 -31.86
C MET A 1 -27.81 -3.44 -31.77
N TYR A 2 -26.68 -3.04 -32.37
CA TYR A 2 -25.40 -3.72 -32.13
C TYR A 2 -24.66 -2.89 -31.09
N ALA A 3 -24.72 -3.34 -29.83
CA ALA A 3 -23.78 -2.86 -28.84
C ALA A 3 -22.40 -3.40 -29.23
N ASP A 4 -21.57 -2.50 -29.72
CA ASP A 4 -20.23 -2.73 -30.21
C ASP A 4 -19.37 -3.41 -29.13
N ALA A 5 -18.79 -4.57 -29.44
CA ALA A 5 -17.94 -5.32 -28.51
C ALA A 5 -16.74 -4.48 -28.02
N GLY A 6 -16.33 -3.46 -28.78
CA GLY A 6 -15.31 -2.49 -28.38
C GLY A 6 -15.73 -1.64 -27.17
N PHE A 7 -17.00 -1.26 -27.05
CA PHE A 7 -17.51 -0.45 -25.93
C PHE A 7 -17.58 -1.26 -24.62
N VAL A 8 -17.95 -2.54 -24.71
CA VAL A 8 -18.03 -3.43 -23.53
C VAL A 8 -16.64 -3.77 -22.98
N ALA A 9 -15.66 -3.98 -23.85
CA ALA A 9 -14.27 -4.24 -23.44
C ALA A 9 -13.62 -3.00 -22.79
N MET A 10 -13.91 -1.81 -23.35
CA MET A 10 -13.37 -0.54 -22.84
C MET A 10 -13.95 -0.18 -21.46
N ASN A 11 -15.26 -0.38 -21.23
CA ASN A 11 -15.85 -0.19 -19.90
C ASN A 11 -15.31 -1.19 -18.87
N ARG A 12 -15.20 -2.48 -19.22
CA ARG A 12 -14.65 -3.49 -18.30
C ARG A 12 -13.20 -3.21 -17.88
N ALA A 13 -12.37 -2.72 -18.81
CA ALA A 13 -10.98 -2.38 -18.49
C ALA A 13 -10.89 -1.19 -17.53
N GLN A 14 -11.78 -0.19 -17.67
CA GLN A 14 -11.85 0.96 -16.77
C GLN A 14 -12.41 0.58 -15.38
N ASP A 15 -13.38 -0.32 -15.32
CA ASP A 15 -13.94 -0.82 -14.06
C ASP A 15 -12.88 -1.60 -13.25
N ILE A 16 -12.09 -2.45 -13.92
CA ILE A 16 -11.01 -3.21 -13.29
C ILE A 16 -9.90 -2.28 -12.76
N ASP A 17 -9.56 -1.21 -13.49
CA ASP A 17 -8.57 -0.23 -13.03
C ASP A 17 -9.06 0.51 -11.78
N ALA A 18 -10.32 0.95 -11.75
CA ALA A 18 -10.91 1.62 -10.59
C ALA A 18 -10.98 0.70 -9.36
N GLU A 19 -11.41 -0.55 -9.55
CA GLU A 19 -11.49 -1.56 -8.48
C GLU A 19 -10.11 -1.84 -7.87
N LEU A 20 -9.08 -2.06 -8.69
CA LEU A 20 -7.73 -2.33 -8.22
C LEU A 20 -7.12 -1.14 -7.48
N ARG A 21 -7.35 0.09 -7.94
CA ARG A 21 -6.93 1.31 -7.23
C ARG A 21 -7.61 1.41 -5.87
N GLY A 22 -8.92 1.18 -5.82
CA GLY A 22 -9.68 1.17 -4.56
C GLY A 22 -9.16 0.12 -3.59
N GLN A 23 -8.92 -1.10 -4.07
CA GLN A 23 -8.32 -2.18 -3.30
C GLN A 23 -6.93 -1.80 -2.78
N PHE A 24 -6.09 -1.21 -3.63
CA PHE A 24 -4.76 -0.77 -3.23
C PHE A 24 -4.82 0.27 -2.10
N VAL A 25 -5.67 1.28 -2.22
CA VAL A 25 -5.80 2.33 -1.19
C VAL A 25 -6.29 1.73 0.14
N SER A 26 -7.24 0.80 0.09
CA SER A 26 -7.72 0.10 1.29
C SER A 26 -6.64 -0.74 1.96
N GLU A 27 -5.89 -1.52 1.19
CA GLU A 27 -4.81 -2.38 1.69
C GLU A 27 -3.65 -1.55 2.25
N TRP A 28 -3.34 -0.42 1.60
CA TRP A 28 -2.37 0.55 2.10
C TRP A 28 -2.76 1.11 3.46
N ALA A 29 -4.01 1.57 3.62
CA ALA A 29 -4.50 2.07 4.90
C ALA A 29 -4.47 0.98 6.00
N SER A 30 -4.77 -0.27 5.63
CA SER A 30 -4.64 -1.42 6.53
C SER A 30 -3.19 -1.62 6.99
N LEU A 31 -2.22 -1.56 6.07
CA LEU A 31 -0.79 -1.64 6.40
C LEU A 31 -0.35 -0.49 7.33
N GLU A 32 -0.77 0.75 7.08
CA GLU A 32 -0.46 1.90 7.96
C GLU A 32 -0.98 1.67 9.39
N ASN A 33 -2.19 1.13 9.54
CA ASN A 33 -2.75 0.79 10.84
C ASN A 33 -1.98 -0.35 11.51
N LEU A 34 -1.56 -1.37 10.77
CA LEU A 34 -0.77 -2.48 11.30
C LEU A 34 0.60 -2.00 11.80
N LEU A 35 1.30 -1.17 11.03
CA LEU A 35 2.57 -0.57 11.46
C LEU A 35 2.40 0.24 12.74
N ALA A 36 1.33 1.03 12.84
CA ALA A 36 1.03 1.80 14.04
C ALA A 36 0.68 0.91 15.25
N LEU A 37 0.01 -0.23 15.01
CA LEU A 37 -0.30 -1.20 16.06
C LEU A 37 0.99 -1.87 16.59
N VAL A 38 1.83 -2.37 15.69
CA VAL A 38 3.12 -2.99 16.02
C VAL A 38 3.99 -2.01 16.80
N ALA A 39 4.08 -0.75 16.36
CA ALA A 39 4.80 0.28 17.09
C ALA A 39 4.25 0.49 18.50
N LYS A 40 2.92 0.57 18.63
CA LYS A 40 2.27 0.75 19.93
C LYS A 40 2.53 -0.43 20.88
N GLU A 41 2.50 -1.66 20.37
CA GLU A 41 2.76 -2.87 21.17
C GLU A 41 4.20 -2.91 21.69
N ASP A 42 5.13 -2.35 20.93
CA ASP A 42 6.54 -2.22 21.31
C ASP A 42 6.84 -0.96 22.17
N GLY A 43 5.80 -0.21 22.56
CA GLY A 43 5.93 0.97 23.42
C GLY A 43 6.39 2.24 22.70
N ILE A 44 6.43 2.24 21.37
CA ILE A 44 6.64 3.44 20.55
C ILE A 44 5.36 4.28 20.62
N ASP A 45 5.50 5.56 20.98
CA ASP A 45 4.35 6.47 21.09
C ASP A 45 3.80 6.85 19.69
N ALA A 46 2.95 5.98 19.16
CA ALA A 46 2.28 6.12 17.87
C ALA A 46 1.44 7.41 17.75
N THR A 47 1.13 8.08 18.88
CA THR A 47 0.39 9.34 18.91
C THR A 47 1.23 10.50 18.38
N VAL A 48 2.55 10.49 18.65
CA VAL A 48 3.51 11.46 18.12
C VAL A 48 3.81 11.14 16.64
N GLU A 49 3.84 9.86 16.28
CA GLU A 49 4.21 9.40 14.95
C GLU A 49 3.18 9.69 13.86
N ARG A 50 1.88 9.69 14.20
CA ARG A 50 0.83 10.18 13.27
C ARG A 50 1.09 11.61 12.77
N ARG A 51 1.84 12.43 13.51
CA ARG A 51 2.26 13.77 13.09
C ARG A 51 3.58 13.79 12.32
N LEU A 52 4.45 12.82 12.53
CA LEU A 52 5.80 12.76 11.95
C LEU A 52 5.87 12.02 10.61
N GLY A 53 4.85 11.22 10.29
CA GLY A 53 4.67 10.58 8.99
C GLY A 53 5.33 9.20 8.88
N LEU A 54 4.88 8.42 7.90
CA LEU A 54 5.24 7.00 7.70
C LEU A 54 6.75 6.72 7.72
N ARG A 55 7.58 7.63 7.21
CA ARG A 55 9.03 7.48 7.19
C ARG A 55 9.63 7.35 8.58
N ASN A 56 9.15 8.15 9.54
CA ASN A 56 9.65 8.10 10.90
C ASN A 56 9.18 6.83 11.61
N LEU A 57 7.92 6.43 11.40
CA LEU A 57 7.40 5.17 11.90
C LEU A 57 8.20 3.96 11.41
N VAL A 58 8.50 3.90 10.11
CA VAL A 58 9.34 2.83 9.55
C VAL A 58 10.75 2.86 10.15
N ALA A 59 11.34 4.04 10.36
CA ALA A 59 12.67 4.15 10.97
C ALA A 59 12.70 3.61 12.41
N GLN A 60 11.71 3.98 13.24
CA GLN A 60 11.63 3.48 14.62
C GLN A 60 11.42 1.96 14.67
N LEU A 61 10.54 1.43 13.81
CA LEU A 61 10.33 -0.02 13.72
C LEU A 61 11.59 -0.79 13.26
N VAL A 62 12.45 -0.17 12.46
CA VAL A 62 13.76 -0.75 12.08
C VAL A 62 14.74 -0.73 13.24
N GLU A 63 14.83 0.39 13.98
CA GLU A 63 15.68 0.51 15.17
C GLU A 63 15.33 -0.53 16.23
N HIS A 64 14.04 -0.85 16.35
CA HIS A 64 13.51 -1.87 17.26
C HIS A 64 13.54 -3.30 16.66
N THR A 65 14.15 -3.48 15.48
CA THR A 65 14.30 -4.78 14.79
C THR A 65 12.98 -5.47 14.40
N LEU A 66 11.88 -4.73 14.35
CA LEU A 66 10.54 -5.22 13.99
C LEU A 66 10.32 -5.27 12.48
N LEU A 67 11.15 -4.58 11.71
CA LEU A 67 11.14 -4.61 10.24
C LEU A 67 12.47 -5.10 9.69
N SER A 68 12.40 -6.06 8.76
CA SER A 68 13.53 -6.43 7.92
C SER A 68 13.81 -5.36 6.87
N THR A 69 15.05 -5.30 6.36
CA THR A 69 15.41 -4.43 5.22
C THR A 69 14.51 -4.67 4.01
N GLU A 70 14.13 -5.93 3.75
CA GLU A 70 13.22 -6.29 2.67
C GLU A 70 11.82 -5.67 2.86
N ASN A 71 11.29 -5.70 4.08
CA ASN A 71 10.00 -5.08 4.39
C ASN A 71 10.04 -3.57 4.19
N VAL A 72 11.13 -2.92 4.58
CA VAL A 72 11.34 -1.48 4.38
C VAL A 72 11.32 -1.12 2.90
N GLU A 73 12.06 -1.86 2.06
CA GLU A 73 12.07 -1.66 0.61
C GLU A 73 10.69 -1.88 -0.02
N MET A 74 9.97 -2.91 0.42
CA MET A 74 8.61 -3.18 -0.03
C MET A 74 7.64 -2.05 0.33
N ILE A 75 7.71 -1.52 1.56
CA ILE A 75 6.89 -0.40 2.02
C ILE A 75 7.16 0.85 1.18
N PHE A 76 8.42 1.24 0.98
CA PHE A 76 8.75 2.45 0.22
C PHE A 76 8.45 2.31 -1.28
N SER A 77 8.61 1.12 -1.84
CA SER A 77 8.16 0.85 -3.20
C SER A 77 6.64 0.98 -3.34
N ALA A 78 5.87 0.45 -2.39
CA ALA A 78 4.41 0.60 -2.37
C ALA A 78 3.98 2.06 -2.10
N LEU A 79 4.72 2.83 -1.30
CA LEU A 79 4.47 4.26 -1.11
C LEU A 79 4.56 5.05 -2.42
N THR A 80 5.48 4.67 -3.31
CA THR A 80 5.64 5.31 -4.62
C THR A 80 4.41 5.07 -5.50
N VAL A 81 3.91 3.83 -5.50
CA VAL A 81 2.66 3.42 -6.17
C VAL A 81 1.47 4.19 -5.56
N ARG A 82 1.38 4.27 -4.23
CA ARG A 82 0.35 5.04 -3.52
C ARG A 82 0.32 6.50 -3.94
N ASN A 83 1.48 7.16 -3.99
CA ASN A 83 1.56 8.57 -4.35
C ASN A 83 1.12 8.81 -5.79
N ARG A 84 1.44 7.90 -6.72
CA ARG A 84 0.95 7.95 -8.10
C ARG A 84 -0.56 7.71 -8.19
N ILE A 85 -1.11 6.77 -7.42
CA ILE A 85 -2.56 6.50 -7.40
C ILE A 85 -3.35 7.68 -6.83
N VAL A 86 -2.86 8.30 -5.75
CA VAL A 86 -3.60 9.35 -5.02
C VAL A 86 -3.41 10.73 -5.64
N HIS A 87 -2.19 11.06 -6.07
CA HIS A 87 -1.82 12.42 -6.49
C HIS A 87 -1.39 12.52 -7.96
N GLY A 88 -1.10 11.39 -8.61
CA GLY A 88 -0.67 11.34 -9.99
C GLY A 88 -1.83 11.39 -10.99
N PRO A 89 -1.55 11.73 -12.26
CA PRO A 89 -2.48 11.50 -13.37
C PRO A 89 -2.93 10.03 -13.40
N LYS A 90 -4.19 9.76 -13.76
CA LYS A 90 -4.70 8.39 -13.84
C LYS A 90 -3.86 7.52 -14.80
N GLU A 91 -3.33 8.11 -15.86
CA GLU A 91 -2.56 7.45 -16.93
C GLU A 91 -1.12 7.09 -16.52
N ASP A 92 -0.62 7.63 -15.41
CA ASP A 92 0.79 7.49 -14.98
C ASP A 92 1.12 6.15 -14.30
N ILE A 93 0.14 5.27 -14.13
CA ILE A 93 0.36 3.99 -13.47
C ILE A 93 -0.38 2.85 -14.17
N SER A 94 0.37 1.78 -14.45
CA SER A 94 -0.17 0.59 -15.08
C SER A 94 -0.85 -0.35 -14.07
N VAL A 95 -1.85 -1.11 -14.53
CA VAL A 95 -2.51 -2.17 -13.75
C VAL A 95 -1.50 -3.15 -13.13
N GLU A 96 -0.43 -3.46 -13.87
CA GLU A 96 0.62 -4.38 -13.41
C GLU A 96 1.43 -3.78 -12.24
N GLU A 97 1.71 -2.48 -12.25
CA GLU A 97 2.34 -1.79 -11.13
C GLU A 97 1.45 -1.80 -9.88
N ILE A 98 0.15 -1.59 -10.04
CA ILE A 98 -0.82 -1.65 -8.93
C ILE A 98 -0.83 -3.07 -8.33
N LYS A 99 -0.90 -4.11 -9.17
CA LYS A 99 -0.87 -5.52 -8.72
C LYS A 99 0.43 -5.87 -7.99
N LYS A 100 1.58 -5.43 -8.52
CA LYS A 100 2.88 -5.62 -7.85
C LYS A 100 2.91 -4.90 -6.50
N GLY A 101 2.38 -3.69 -6.42
CA GLY A 101 2.25 -2.94 -5.18
C GLY A 101 1.37 -3.65 -4.16
N LEU A 102 0.20 -4.14 -4.57
CA LEU A 102 -0.70 -4.96 -3.73
C LEU A 102 0.00 -6.20 -3.18
N LYS A 103 0.75 -6.91 -4.02
CA LYS A 103 1.51 -8.10 -3.58
C LYS A 103 2.53 -7.74 -2.50
N LYS A 104 3.25 -6.63 -2.66
CA LYS A 104 4.22 -6.15 -1.67
C LYS A 104 3.55 -5.78 -0.35
N ILE A 105 2.43 -5.05 -0.38
CA ILE A 105 1.67 -4.69 0.82
C ILE A 105 1.26 -5.95 1.59
N ARG A 106 0.67 -6.93 0.91
CA ARG A 106 0.22 -8.18 1.53
C ARG A 106 1.36 -9.00 2.09
N GLN A 107 2.52 -9.01 1.42
CA GLN A 107 3.70 -9.69 1.91
C GLN A 107 4.17 -9.08 3.24
N VAL A 108 4.31 -7.74 3.28
CA VAL A 108 4.70 -7.04 4.51
C VAL A 108 3.70 -7.26 5.65
N GLN A 109 2.40 -7.19 5.37
CA GLN A 109 1.35 -7.47 6.37
C GLN A 109 1.44 -8.88 6.93
N LYS A 110 1.69 -9.87 6.06
CA LYS A 110 1.89 -11.26 6.45
C LYS A 110 3.10 -11.39 7.36
N ASP A 111 4.23 -10.79 6.99
CA ASP A 111 5.47 -10.89 7.74
C ASP A 111 5.34 -10.24 9.13
N LEU A 112 4.72 -9.06 9.21
CA LEU A 112 4.41 -8.40 10.48
C LEU A 112 3.47 -9.22 11.37
N SER A 113 2.48 -9.89 10.78
CA SER A 113 1.53 -10.74 11.53
C SER A 113 2.17 -12.02 12.07
N THR A 114 3.34 -12.43 11.57
CA THR A 114 4.15 -13.53 12.13
C THR A 114 5.12 -13.07 13.22
N THR A 115 5.39 -11.76 13.30
CA THR A 115 6.28 -11.18 14.32
C THR A 115 5.54 -10.90 15.63
N LEU A 116 4.23 -10.63 15.55
CA LEU A 116 3.31 -10.53 16.70
C LEU A 116 2.89 -11.91 17.22
#